data_AF-A0A7G7MEF7-F1
#
_entry.id   AF-A0A7G7MEF7-F1
#
_cell.length_a   1.000
_cell.length_b   1.000
_cell.length_c   1.000
_cell.angle_alpha   90.00
_cell.angle_beta   90.00
_cell.angle_gamma   90.00
#
_symmetry.space_group_name_H-M   'P 1'
#
loop_
_entity.id
_entity.type
_entity.pdbx_description
1 polymer ?
#
loop_
_entity_poly.entity_id
_entity_poly.type
_entity_poly.pdbx_seq_one_letter_code
_entity_poly.pdbx_strand_id
1 'polypeptide(L)'
;MADRVLRGSRLGAVSYETDRNHDLAPRQSMRYACPRGHDFEVPFSHDAEAPHTWECRLHGSISKLVDGSEPEQKKTKPPRTHWDMLLERRSVADLEVLLNERLELLAERRREIA
;
A
#
# COMPACT_ATOMS: atom_id res chain seq x y z
N MET A 1 -3.23 3.93 53.50
CA MET A 1 -2.78 5.09 52.71
C MET A 1 -1.77 4.57 51.70
N ALA A 2 -2.13 4.50 50.42
CA ALA A 2 -1.23 4.02 49.38
C ALA A 2 -0.32 5.16 48.93
N ASP A 3 0.80 5.32 49.63
CA ASP A 3 1.82 6.32 49.30
C ASP A 3 2.73 5.80 48.18
N ARG A 4 2.16 5.64 46.97
CA ARG A 4 2.93 5.32 45.77
C ARG A 4 2.69 6.37 44.70
N VAL A 5 3.66 7.26 44.57
CA VAL A 5 3.68 8.33 43.58
C VAL A 5 3.61 7.73 42.16
N LEU A 6 2.65 8.20 41.35
CA LEU A 6 2.56 7.85 39.93
C LEU A 6 3.70 8.54 39.17
N ARG A 7 4.68 7.77 38.72
CA ARG A 7 5.75 8.28 37.85
C ARG A 7 5.43 7.83 36.41
N GLY A 8 5.18 8.80 35.52
CA GLY A 8 5.05 8.53 34.10
C GLY A 8 6.42 8.33 33.45
N SER A 9 6.54 7.33 32.58
CA SER A 9 7.67 7.19 31.66
C SER A 9 7.16 7.22 30.22
N ARG A 10 7.90 7.88 29.33
CA ARG A 10 7.64 7.85 27.88
C ARG A 10 8.36 6.66 27.24
N LEU A 11 7.82 6.12 26.15
CA LEU A 11 8.52 5.15 25.31
C LEU A 11 9.63 5.88 24.53
N GLY A 12 10.87 5.75 25.00
CA GLY A 12 12.05 6.32 24.36
C GLY A 12 13.26 6.33 25.30
N ALA A 13 14.47 6.35 24.73
CA ALA A 13 15.72 6.50 25.48
C ALA A 13 16.18 7.97 25.48
N VAL A 14 16.89 8.39 26.52
CA VAL A 14 17.56 9.69 26.58
C VAL A 14 19.07 9.43 26.59
N SER A 15 19.79 9.91 25.57
CA SER A 15 21.25 9.92 25.55
C SER A 15 21.79 11.27 26.04
N TYR A 16 23.00 11.27 26.58
CA TYR A 16 23.74 12.47 27.00
C TYR A 16 24.92 12.78 26.07
N GLU A 17 24.86 12.27 24.85
CA GLU A 17 25.89 12.49 23.83
C GLU A 17 25.87 13.96 23.38
N THR A 18 27.06 14.51 23.14
CA THR A 18 27.22 15.91 22.70
C THR A 18 27.23 16.00 21.19
N ASP A 19 26.36 16.85 20.62
CA ASP A 19 26.21 17.07 19.16
C ASP A 19 27.33 17.94 18.54
N ARG A 20 28.33 18.36 19.34
CA ARG A 20 29.38 19.29 18.89
C ARG A 20 30.64 18.52 18.51
N ASN A 21 31.26 18.89 17.39
CA ASN A 21 32.54 18.38 16.88
C ASN A 21 32.52 16.92 16.38
N HIS A 22 31.40 16.46 15.83
CA HIS A 22 31.35 15.19 15.10
C HIS A 22 31.17 15.45 13.61
N ASP A 23 31.98 14.80 12.78
CA ASP A 23 31.81 14.83 11.34
C ASP A 23 30.54 14.06 10.97
N LEU A 24 29.69 14.67 10.14
CA LEU A 24 28.48 14.00 9.68
C LEU A 24 28.87 12.83 8.79
N ALA A 25 28.22 11.68 9.02
CA ALA A 25 28.39 10.52 8.15
C ALA A 25 28.09 10.89 6.68
N PRO A 26 28.89 10.37 5.72
CA PRO A 26 28.64 10.58 4.30
C PRO A 26 27.22 10.16 3.90
N ARG A 27 26.53 11.04 3.17
CA ARG A 27 25.15 10.85 2.73
C ARG A 27 24.99 11.16 1.25
N GLN A 28 24.04 10.48 0.63
CA GLN A 28 23.62 10.71 -0.75
C GLN A 28 22.13 11.08 -0.77
N SER A 29 21.76 11.86 -1.77
CA SER A 29 20.41 12.39 -1.93
C SER A 29 19.71 11.71 -3.09
N MET A 30 18.62 11.00 -2.79
CA MET A 30 17.85 10.28 -3.82
C MET A 30 16.53 10.98 -4.10
N ARG A 31 16.25 11.24 -5.38
CA ARG A 31 15.04 11.94 -5.83
C ARG A 31 13.94 10.96 -6.23
N TYR A 32 12.76 11.11 -5.64
CA TYR A 32 11.57 10.32 -5.95
C TYR A 32 10.46 11.21 -6.52
N ALA A 33 9.74 10.68 -7.51
CA ALA A 33 8.57 11.30 -8.12
C ALA A 33 7.30 10.55 -7.71
N CYS A 34 6.38 11.28 -7.10
CA CYS A 34 5.07 10.79 -6.71
C CYS A 34 4.13 10.77 -7.93
N PRO A 35 3.24 9.75 -8.06
CA PRO A 35 2.25 9.70 -9.14
C PRO A 35 1.25 10.88 -9.14
N ARG A 36 1.20 11.66 -8.05
CA ARG A 36 0.39 12.89 -7.93
C ARG A 36 1.15 14.17 -8.30
N GLY A 37 2.35 14.07 -8.90
CA GLY A 37 3.13 15.21 -9.37
C GLY A 37 3.95 15.92 -8.31
N HIS A 38 4.38 15.20 -7.26
CA HIS A 38 5.24 15.73 -6.21
C HIS A 38 6.61 15.06 -6.22
N ASP A 39 7.64 15.87 -6.43
CA ASP A 39 9.03 15.42 -6.40
C ASP A 39 9.66 15.76 -5.05
N PHE A 40 10.38 14.81 -4.46
CA PHE A 40 11.02 15.01 -3.17
C PHE A 40 12.34 14.24 -3.06
N GLU A 41 13.16 14.66 -2.11
CA GLU A 41 14.50 14.14 -1.88
C GLU A 41 14.58 13.42 -0.54
N VAL A 42 15.20 12.25 -0.53
CA VAL A 42 15.40 11.44 0.68
C VAL A 42 16.90 11.23 0.87
N PRO A 43 17.47 11.66 2.02
CA PRO A 43 18.87 11.41 2.33
C PRO A 43 19.06 9.95 2.77
N PHE A 44 19.97 9.26 2.11
CA PHE A 44 20.46 7.93 2.48
C PHE A 44 21.94 8.01 2.88
N SER A 45 22.42 7.00 3.63
CA SER A 45 23.87 6.83 3.80
C SER A 45 24.54 6.61 2.43
N HIS A 46 25.77 7.08 2.26
CA HIS A 46 26.52 6.88 1.02
C HIS A 46 26.71 5.40 0.67
N ASP A 47 26.87 4.54 1.68
CA ASP A 47 27.10 3.10 1.51
C ASP A 47 25.78 2.30 1.43
N ALA A 48 24.62 2.96 1.53
CA ALA A 48 23.32 2.29 1.49
C ALA A 48 22.81 2.17 0.05
N GLU A 49 22.29 1.01 -0.32
CA GLU A 49 21.55 0.83 -1.56
C GLU A 49 20.16 1.45 -1.42
N ALA A 50 19.87 2.46 -2.23
CA ALA A 50 18.59 3.15 -2.19
C ALA A 50 17.50 2.32 -2.87
N PRO A 51 16.31 2.17 -2.26
CA PRO A 51 15.22 1.43 -2.87
C PRO A 51 14.64 2.17 -4.09
N HIS A 52 14.17 1.42 -5.08
CA HIS A 52 13.51 1.97 -6.27
C HIS A 52 12.19 2.69 -5.98
N THR A 53 11.58 2.42 -4.82
CA THR A 53 10.29 3.00 -4.42
C THR A 53 10.36 3.56 -3.02
N TRP A 54 9.71 4.70 -2.79
CA TRP A 54 9.63 5.33 -1.47
C TRP A 54 8.23 5.93 -1.22
N GLU A 55 7.78 5.94 0.03
CA GLU A 55 6.49 6.52 0.39
C GLU A 55 6.56 8.05 0.40
N CYS A 56 5.64 8.70 -0.31
CA CYS A 56 5.54 10.14 -0.31
C CYS A 56 5.07 10.66 1.06
N ARG A 57 5.86 11.53 1.71
CA ARG A 57 5.50 12.13 3.01
C ARG A 57 4.19 12.94 3.01
N LEU A 58 3.77 13.46 1.85
CA LEU A 58 2.54 14.25 1.73
C LEU A 58 1.30 13.40 1.40
N HIS A 59 1.47 12.36 0.58
CA HIS A 59 0.34 11.63 -0.01
C HIS A 59 0.21 10.18 0.47
N GLY A 60 1.22 9.63 1.14
CA GLY A 60 1.29 8.19 1.49
C GLY A 60 1.37 7.24 0.30
N SER A 61 1.45 7.78 -0.93
CA SER A 61 1.53 6.98 -2.14
C SER A 61 2.95 6.51 -2.42
N ILE A 62 3.09 5.32 -3.00
CA ILE A 62 4.36 4.79 -3.48
C ILE A 62 4.87 5.66 -4.64
N SER A 63 6.04 6.24 -4.46
CA SER A 63 6.74 7.11 -5.42
C SER A 63 7.91 6.36 -6.02
N LYS A 64 8.24 6.63 -7.29
CA LYS A 64 9.32 5.96 -8.02
C LYS A 64 10.60 6.82 -7.98
N LEU A 65 11.75 6.17 -7.92
CA LEU A 65 13.05 6.85 -8.05
C LEU A 65 13.18 7.45 -9.46
N VAL A 66 13.58 8.73 -9.57
CA VAL A 66 13.63 9.46 -10.85
C VAL A 66 14.77 8.96 -11.75
N ASP A 67 15.94 8.67 -11.17
CA ASP A 67 17.15 8.29 -11.90
C ASP A 67 17.42 6.76 -11.86
N GLY A 68 16.44 5.98 -11.40
CA GLY A 68 16.56 4.53 -11.20
C GLY A 68 15.99 3.70 -12.35
N SER A 69 16.49 2.47 -12.51
CA SER A 69 15.81 1.47 -13.34
C SER A 69 14.39 1.20 -12.80
N GLU A 70 13.45 0.92 -13.69
CA GLU A 70 12.11 0.52 -13.28
C GLU A 70 12.20 -0.77 -12.45
N PRO A 71 11.60 -0.80 -11.24
CA PRO A 71 11.61 -2.00 -10.43
C PRO A 71 10.87 -3.12 -11.14
N GLU A 72 11.42 -4.32 -11.10
CA GLU A 72 10.76 -5.50 -11.63
C GLU A 72 9.45 -5.74 -10.88
N GLN A 73 8.33 -5.69 -11.60
CA GLN A 73 7.01 -5.87 -11.01
C GLN A 73 6.88 -7.32 -10.52
N LYS A 74 6.93 -7.50 -9.21
CA LYS A 74 6.59 -8.78 -8.60
C LYS A 74 5.12 -9.09 -8.92
N LYS A 75 4.89 -10.15 -9.69
CA LYS A 75 3.55 -10.67 -9.97
C LYS A 75 2.90 -11.12 -8.65
N THR A 76 2.06 -10.27 -8.07
CA THR A 76 1.25 -10.63 -6.91
C THR A 76 0.06 -11.46 -7.35
N LYS A 77 -0.28 -12.50 -6.57
CA LYS A 77 -1.54 -13.21 -6.79
C LYS A 77 -2.69 -12.24 -6.53
N PRO A 78 -3.64 -12.10 -7.46
CA PRO A 78 -4.79 -11.24 -7.22
C PRO A 78 -5.56 -11.75 -5.99
N PRO A 79 -6.15 -10.85 -5.19
CA PRO A 79 -6.99 -11.26 -4.08
C PRO A 79 -8.21 -12.04 -4.61
N ARG A 80 -8.71 -12.97 -3.80
CA ARG A 80 -9.94 -13.72 -4.13
C ARG A 80 -11.09 -12.75 -4.36
N THR A 81 -11.78 -12.92 -5.48
CA THR A 81 -12.98 -12.17 -5.83
C THR A 81 -14.23 -12.94 -5.44
N HIS A 82 -15.39 -12.26 -5.36
CA HIS A 82 -16.66 -12.94 -5.12
C HIS A 82 -17.01 -13.95 -6.25
N TRP A 83 -16.55 -13.69 -7.47
CA TRP A 83 -16.68 -14.62 -8.59
C TRP A 83 -15.89 -15.91 -8.36
N ASP A 84 -14.65 -15.80 -7.88
CA ASP A 84 -13.85 -16.99 -7.55
C ASP A 84 -14.55 -17.82 -6.48
N MET A 85 -15.09 -17.16 -5.44
CA MET A 85 -15.88 -17.85 -4.40
C MET A 85 -17.15 -18.49 -4.94
N LEU A 86 -17.75 -17.95 -6.00
CA LEU A 86 -18.94 -18.51 -6.66
C LEU A 86 -18.59 -19.76 -7.46
N LEU A 87 -17.48 -19.72 -8.20
CA LEU A 87 -16.99 -20.87 -8.96
C LEU A 87 -16.48 -22.01 -8.07
N GLU A 88 -16.06 -21.71 -6.84
CA GLU A 88 -15.72 -22.74 -5.85
C GLU A 88 -16.93 -23.57 -5.38
N ARG A 89 -18.17 -23.06 -5.56
CA ARG A 89 -19.41 -23.69 -5.08
C ARG A 89 -20.43 -24.06 -6.17
N ARG A 90 -20.31 -23.49 -7.36
CA ARG A 90 -21.22 -23.71 -8.49
C ARG A 90 -20.42 -23.88 -9.78
N SER A 91 -20.85 -24.82 -10.61
CA SER A 91 -20.28 -24.97 -11.94
C SER A 91 -20.79 -23.86 -12.87
N VAL A 92 -20.05 -23.61 -13.95
CA VAL A 92 -20.48 -22.64 -14.98
C VAL A 92 -21.82 -23.05 -15.59
N ALA A 93 -22.07 -24.35 -15.77
CA ALA A 93 -23.34 -24.85 -16.29
C ALA A 93 -24.53 -24.53 -15.36
N ASP A 94 -24.35 -24.66 -14.05
CA ASP A 94 -25.41 -24.29 -13.07
C ASP A 94 -25.71 -22.79 -13.10
N LEU A 95 -24.68 -21.97 -13.34
CA LEU A 95 -24.82 -20.53 -13.47
C LEU A 95 -25.54 -20.14 -14.76
N GLU A 96 -25.30 -20.86 -15.85
CA GLU A 96 -26.00 -20.67 -17.14
C GLU A 96 -27.50 -20.93 -17.01
N VAL A 97 -27.88 -22.01 -16.32
CA VAL A 97 -29.29 -22.33 -16.04
C VAL A 97 -29.94 -21.20 -15.22
N LEU A 98 -29.29 -20.78 -14.13
CA LEU A 98 -29.80 -19.69 -13.28
C LEU A 98 -29.93 -18.38 -14.06
N LEU A 99 -28.97 -18.07 -14.94
CA LEU A 99 -29.03 -16.89 -15.81
C LEU A 99 -30.24 -16.94 -16.74
N ASN A 100 -30.50 -18.08 -17.38
CA ASN A 100 -31.64 -18.26 -18.26
C ASN A 100 -32.98 -18.09 -17.51
N GLU A 101 -33.13 -18.70 -16.34
CA GLU A 101 -34.32 -18.51 -15.48
C GLU A 101 -34.57 -17.01 -15.18
N ARG A 102 -33.51 -16.24 -14.90
CA ARG A 102 -33.62 -14.80 -14.63
C ARG A 102 -33.95 -13.99 -15.86
N LEU A 103 -33.44 -14.37 -17.03
CA LEU A 103 -33.74 -13.72 -18.30
C LEU A 103 -35.19 -13.94 -18.71
N GLU A 104 -35.74 -15.14 -18.50
CA GLU A 104 -37.14 -15.46 -18.77
C GLU A 104 -38.08 -14.59 -17.92
N LEU A 105 -37.84 -14.53 -16.60
CA LEU A 105 -38.61 -13.66 -15.70
C LEU A 105 -38.52 -12.18 -16.09
N LEU A 106 -37.36 -11.71 -16.56
CA LEU A 106 -37.20 -10.34 -17.06
C LEU A 106 -37.99 -10.11 -18.35
N ALA A 107 -38.03 -11.10 -19.25
CA ALA A 107 -38.78 -11.02 -20.50
C ALA A 107 -40.29 -11.03 -20.25
N GLU A 108 -40.78 -11.80 -19.29
CA GLU A 108 -42.17 -11.78 -18.83
C GLU A 108 -42.54 -10.40 -18.26
N ARG A 109 -41.75 -9.91 -17.30
CA ARG A 109 -41.98 -8.58 -16.70
C ARG A 109 -41.97 -7.45 -17.74
N ARG A 110 -41.11 -7.54 -18.77
CA ARG A 110 -41.11 -6.56 -19.87
C ARG A 110 -42.38 -6.63 -20.72
N ARG A 111 -42.93 -7.83 -20.94
CA ARG A 111 -44.19 -8.03 -21.66
C ARG A 111 -45.41 -7.56 -20.86
N GLU A 112 -45.36 -7.60 -19.53
CA GLU A 112 -46.41 -7.06 -18.66
C GLU A 112 -46.44 -5.52 -18.62
N ILE A 113 -45.28 -4.88 -18.82
CA ILE A 113 -45.13 -3.41 -18.82
C ILE A 113 -45.47 -2.80 -20.20
N ALA A 114 -45.39 -3.59 -21.27
CA ALA A 114 -45.68 -3.18 -22.64
C ALA A 114 -47.18 -3.32 -22.95
#